data_AF-A0A7S1MU51-F1
#
_entry.id   AF-A0A7S1MU51-F1
#
_cell.length_a   1.000
_cell.length_b   1.000
_cell.length_c   1.000
_cell.angle_alpha   90.00
_cell.angle_beta   90.00
_cell.angle_gamma   90.00
#
_symmetry.space_group_name_H-M   'P 1'
#
loop_
_entity.id
_entity.type
_entity.pdbx_description
1 polymer ?
#
loop_
_entity_poly.entity_id
_entity_poly.type
_entity_poly.pdbx_seq_one_letter_code
_entity_poly.pdbx_strand_id
1 'polypeptide(L)'
;RQEVVGLGIAHIDMLGRCVGIYSGVMTREEMHRVAAEVAGGQHSKGLRSANVPPMAAALTEIMQGAMGKGWTPEFAESWDIVVAKGVGESLLAALNELGSTVSLVVDSWLLTLQKVTSEELGMIFYDTLFEAAPSMRVMFTKNQRMMANKLIEMLSMIVSFSDQIDRMVEQMCFVGYRHVTYGARPSQVPVLGPLLISVLKGVLGEEEWTPEIEDAWMAVWGIASTAMMDAMIAGEAHGSELTRAWDRAVESRSEIAQAIEKQLQDAGIPSEAARGFFNSGEDASRSRYFVPLKSVGKSTKQVAAPHGNGSPAPTKS
;
A
#
# COMPACT_ATOMS: atom_id res chain seq x y z
N ARG A 1 -14.86 23.23 -9.44
CA ARG A 1 -14.03 24.03 -10.37
C ARG A 1 -12.55 23.65 -10.29
N GLN A 2 -11.93 23.52 -9.11
CA GLN A 2 -10.53 23.07 -9.00
C GLN A 2 -10.30 21.63 -9.47
N GLU A 3 -11.21 20.68 -9.18
CA GLU A 3 -11.09 19.30 -9.68
C GLU A 3 -11.15 19.22 -11.21
N VAL A 4 -12.08 19.95 -11.84
CA VAL A 4 -12.22 20.04 -13.31
C VAL A 4 -10.95 20.61 -13.96
N VAL A 5 -10.29 21.57 -13.32
CA VAL A 5 -9.01 22.13 -13.80
C VAL A 5 -7.87 21.12 -13.68
N GLY A 6 -7.80 20.35 -12.58
CA GLY A 6 -6.80 19.28 -12.42
C GLY A 6 -6.94 18.13 -13.41
N LEU A 7 -8.18 17.75 -13.73
CA LEU A 7 -8.52 16.77 -14.77
C LEU A 7 -8.14 17.22 -16.18
N GLY A 8 -8.28 18.53 -16.46
CA GLY A 8 -7.85 19.12 -17.73
C GLY A 8 -6.33 19.10 -17.93
N ILE A 9 -5.56 19.40 -16.87
CA ILE A 9 -4.08 19.41 -16.93
C ILE A 9 -3.51 18.02 -17.19
N ALA A 10 -4.04 16.97 -16.53
CA ALA A 10 -3.58 15.60 -16.76
C ALA A 10 -3.87 15.11 -18.19
N HIS A 11 -5.00 15.52 -18.78
CA HIS A 11 -5.29 15.23 -20.19
C HIS A 11 -4.37 15.99 -21.14
N ILE A 12 -4.03 17.25 -20.83
CA ILE A 12 -3.08 18.02 -21.65
C ILE A 12 -1.68 17.39 -21.56
N ASP A 13 -1.25 16.93 -20.39
CA ASP A 13 0.02 16.22 -20.22
C ASP A 13 0.02 14.87 -20.96
N MET A 14 -1.08 14.11 -20.87
CA MET A 14 -1.28 12.88 -21.63
C MET A 14 -1.26 13.15 -23.14
N LEU A 15 -1.97 14.17 -23.61
CA LEU A 15 -1.94 14.60 -25.01
C LEU A 15 -0.53 15.00 -25.44
N GLY A 16 0.21 15.73 -24.60
CA GLY A 16 1.60 16.08 -24.84
C GLY A 16 2.51 14.86 -25.00
N ARG A 17 2.36 13.86 -24.12
CA ARG A 17 3.04 12.56 -24.24
C ARG A 17 2.60 11.79 -25.50
N CYS A 18 1.32 11.83 -25.84
CA CYS A 18 0.73 11.12 -26.97
C CYS A 18 1.00 11.72 -28.35
N VAL A 19 1.23 13.03 -28.45
CA VAL A 19 1.71 13.67 -29.69
C VAL A 19 3.07 13.08 -30.13
N GLY A 20 3.80 12.44 -29.21
CA GLY A 20 4.98 11.62 -29.49
C GLY A 20 4.78 10.59 -30.61
N ILE A 21 3.59 9.99 -30.75
CA ILE A 21 3.27 9.01 -31.82
C ILE A 21 3.40 9.64 -33.20
N TYR A 22 2.91 10.86 -33.36
CA TYR A 22 2.91 11.57 -34.65
C TYR A 22 4.29 12.13 -35.01
N SER A 23 5.18 12.26 -34.01
CA SER A 23 6.61 12.50 -34.23
C SER A 23 7.44 11.24 -34.45
N GLY A 24 6.83 10.04 -34.40
CA GLY A 24 7.53 8.75 -34.53
C GLY A 24 8.30 8.31 -33.27
N VAL A 25 8.07 8.97 -32.13
CA VAL A 25 8.81 8.79 -30.86
C VAL A 25 8.11 7.79 -29.93
N MET A 26 6.86 7.41 -30.22
CA MET A 26 6.09 6.51 -29.35
C MET A 26 5.25 5.51 -30.15
N THR A 27 5.20 4.27 -29.68
CA THR A 27 4.43 3.15 -30.23
C THR A 27 2.98 3.13 -29.70
N ARG A 28 2.11 2.35 -30.35
CA ARG A 28 0.72 2.14 -29.89
C ARG A 28 0.66 1.46 -28.52
N GLU A 29 1.61 0.57 -28.23
CA GLU A 29 1.69 -0.15 -26.96
C GLU A 29 2.06 0.79 -25.79
N GLU A 30 3.01 1.68 -26.02
CA GLU A 30 3.37 2.74 -25.06
C GLU A 30 2.20 3.71 -24.80
N MET A 31 1.39 4.00 -25.83
CA MET A 31 0.17 4.80 -25.69
C MET A 31 -0.84 4.16 -24.73
N HIS A 32 -1.12 2.87 -24.93
CA HIS A 32 -2.04 2.13 -24.05
C HIS A 32 -1.50 2.10 -22.61
N ARG A 33 -0.18 1.95 -22.42
CA ARG A 33 0.44 1.99 -21.09
C ARG A 33 0.25 3.35 -20.41
N VAL A 34 0.52 4.45 -21.12
CA VAL A 34 0.31 5.81 -20.58
C VAL A 34 -1.18 6.05 -20.28
N ALA A 35 -2.07 5.56 -21.15
CA ALA A 35 -3.51 5.64 -20.92
C ALA A 35 -3.94 4.90 -19.66
N ALA A 36 -3.40 3.71 -19.38
CA ALA A 36 -3.67 2.96 -18.16
C ALA A 36 -3.17 3.69 -16.89
N GLU A 37 -1.97 4.26 -16.93
CA GLU A 37 -1.41 5.06 -15.82
C GLU A 37 -2.31 6.28 -15.50
N VAL A 38 -2.70 7.03 -16.54
CA VAL A 38 -3.59 8.18 -16.39
C VAL A 38 -4.98 7.74 -15.93
N ALA A 39 -5.52 6.66 -16.50
CA ALA A 39 -6.83 6.13 -16.14
C ALA A 39 -6.88 5.79 -14.65
N GLY A 40 -5.87 5.12 -14.10
CA GLY A 40 -5.81 4.79 -12.67
C GLY A 40 -5.87 6.03 -11.77
N GLY A 41 -5.00 7.02 -12.03
CA GLY A 41 -4.92 8.24 -11.23
C GLY A 41 -6.09 9.22 -11.41
N GLN A 42 -6.85 9.11 -12.51
CA GLN A 42 -8.05 9.91 -12.73
C GLN A 42 -9.33 9.19 -12.29
N HIS A 43 -9.36 7.86 -12.37
CA HIS A 43 -10.47 7.06 -11.85
C HIS A 43 -10.66 7.25 -10.34
N SER A 44 -9.54 7.36 -9.60
CA SER A 44 -9.54 7.69 -8.16
C SER A 44 -10.12 9.09 -7.85
N LYS A 45 -10.15 9.98 -8.85
CA LYS A 45 -10.74 11.34 -8.79
C LYS A 45 -12.15 11.40 -9.36
N GLY A 46 -12.78 10.25 -9.61
CA GLY A 46 -14.16 10.15 -10.10
C GLY A 46 -14.32 10.15 -11.62
N LEU A 47 -13.22 10.13 -12.40
CA LEU A 47 -13.34 10.00 -13.85
C LEU A 47 -13.83 8.59 -14.22
N ARG A 48 -14.78 8.52 -15.15
CA ARG A 48 -15.32 7.29 -15.73
C ARG A 48 -15.28 7.37 -17.24
N SER A 49 -15.38 6.23 -17.91
CA SER A 49 -15.38 6.16 -19.38
C SER A 49 -16.45 7.04 -20.03
N ALA A 50 -17.61 7.19 -19.39
CA ALA A 50 -18.69 8.08 -19.82
C ALA A 50 -18.29 9.57 -19.89
N ASN A 51 -17.25 9.98 -19.18
CA ASN A 51 -16.74 11.35 -19.20
C ASN A 51 -15.79 11.62 -20.38
N VAL A 52 -15.22 10.59 -21.03
CA VAL A 52 -14.19 10.76 -22.06
C VAL A 52 -14.74 11.44 -23.33
N PRO A 53 -15.87 11.02 -23.93
CA PRO A 53 -16.41 11.69 -25.12
C PRO A 53 -16.70 13.20 -24.93
N PRO A 54 -17.40 13.66 -23.87
CA PRO A 54 -17.65 15.09 -23.70
C PRO A 54 -16.37 15.90 -23.42
N MET A 55 -15.34 15.30 -22.82
CA MET A 55 -14.04 15.97 -22.64
C MET A 55 -13.30 16.15 -23.96
N ALA A 56 -13.27 15.13 -24.82
CA ALA A 56 -12.68 15.23 -26.16
C ALA A 56 -13.35 16.32 -27.01
N ALA A 57 -14.68 16.42 -26.93
CA ALA A 57 -15.46 17.47 -27.59
C ALA A 57 -15.07 18.88 -27.09
N ALA A 58 -14.99 19.06 -25.76
CA ALA A 58 -14.62 20.35 -25.17
C ALA A 58 -13.19 20.79 -25.55
N LEU A 59 -12.23 19.87 -25.58
CA LEU A 59 -10.86 20.15 -26.04
C LEU A 59 -10.81 20.59 -27.50
N THR A 60 -11.65 19.98 -28.33
CA THR A 60 -11.76 20.32 -29.75
C THR A 60 -12.32 21.72 -29.95
N GLU A 61 -13.36 22.09 -29.20
CA GLU A 61 -13.94 23.45 -29.24
C GLU A 61 -12.92 24.52 -28.78
N ILE A 62 -12.16 24.24 -27.72
CA ILE A 62 -11.10 25.13 -27.24
C ILE A 62 -10.03 25.33 -28.31
N MET A 63 -9.58 24.26 -28.95
CA MET A 63 -8.53 24.32 -29.96
C MET A 63 -9.01 25.03 -31.24
N GLN A 64 -10.27 24.80 -31.65
CA GLN A 64 -10.93 25.56 -32.71
C GLN A 64 -10.94 27.06 -32.43
N GLY A 65 -11.34 27.45 -31.21
CA GLY A 65 -11.37 28.84 -30.78
C GLY A 65 -9.97 29.47 -30.74
N ALA A 66 -8.98 28.73 -30.25
CA ALA A 66 -7.60 29.21 -30.14
C ALA A 66 -6.93 29.40 -31.51
N MET A 67 -7.18 28.50 -32.46
CA MET A 67 -6.59 28.57 -33.80
C MET A 67 -7.34 29.52 -34.73
N GLY A 68 -8.64 29.73 -34.52
CA GLY A 68 -9.47 30.57 -35.37
C GLY A 68 -9.32 30.20 -36.85
N LYS A 69 -8.75 31.11 -37.64
CA LYS A 69 -8.53 30.88 -39.09
C LYS A 69 -7.49 29.79 -39.41
N GLY A 70 -6.65 29.41 -38.45
CA GLY A 70 -5.70 28.32 -38.61
C GLY A 70 -6.34 26.93 -38.58
N TRP A 71 -7.59 26.80 -38.15
CA TRP A 71 -8.33 25.54 -38.11
C TRP A 71 -8.79 25.12 -39.51
N THR A 72 -7.90 24.48 -40.27
CA THR A 72 -8.22 23.95 -41.59
C THR A 72 -8.89 22.57 -41.49
N PRO A 73 -9.61 22.10 -42.52
CA PRO A 73 -10.16 20.74 -42.56
C PRO A 73 -9.11 19.65 -42.32
N GLU A 74 -7.91 19.81 -42.89
CA GLU A 74 -6.80 18.87 -42.75
C GLU A 74 -6.25 18.84 -41.32
N PHE A 75 -6.21 20.00 -40.65
CA PHE A 75 -5.86 20.07 -39.23
C PHE A 75 -6.94 19.43 -38.37
N ALA A 76 -8.21 19.68 -38.66
CA ALA A 76 -9.34 19.11 -37.94
C ALA A 76 -9.32 17.58 -37.99
N GLU A 77 -9.03 17.01 -39.17
CA GLU A 77 -8.87 15.56 -39.33
C GLU A 77 -7.68 15.03 -38.52
N SER A 78 -6.51 15.69 -38.62
CA SER A 78 -5.32 15.30 -37.85
C SER A 78 -5.58 15.35 -36.34
N TRP A 79 -6.27 16.38 -35.87
CA TRP A 79 -6.66 16.55 -34.48
C TRP A 79 -7.61 15.45 -34.00
N ASP A 80 -8.62 15.09 -34.79
CA ASP A 80 -9.56 14.02 -34.45
C ASP A 80 -8.86 12.66 -34.29
N ILE A 81 -7.92 12.34 -35.18
CA ILE A 81 -7.17 11.09 -35.09
C ILE A 81 -6.30 11.06 -33.81
N VAL A 82 -5.71 12.17 -33.40
CA VAL A 82 -4.91 12.25 -32.16
C VAL A 82 -5.80 12.15 -30.92
N VAL A 83 -6.82 13.01 -30.85
CA VAL A 83 -7.57 13.26 -29.61
C VAL A 83 -8.69 12.26 -29.42
N ALA A 84 -9.54 12.03 -30.43
CA ALA A 84 -10.67 11.12 -30.31
C ALA A 84 -10.22 9.67 -30.50
N LYS A 85 -9.57 9.36 -31.62
CA LYS A 85 -9.23 7.98 -32.00
C LYS A 85 -7.97 7.43 -31.32
N GLY A 86 -7.00 8.29 -31.01
CA GLY A 86 -5.78 7.89 -30.32
C GLY A 86 -5.96 7.87 -28.81
N VAL A 87 -5.94 9.06 -28.22
CA VAL A 87 -5.97 9.26 -26.76
C VAL A 87 -7.33 8.87 -26.16
N GLY A 88 -8.42 9.34 -26.79
CA GLY A 88 -9.78 9.11 -26.32
C GLY A 88 -10.15 7.63 -26.26
N GLU A 89 -9.97 6.89 -27.35
CA GLU A 89 -10.24 5.43 -27.37
C GLU A 89 -9.37 4.66 -26.39
N SER A 90 -8.06 4.97 -26.31
CA SER A 90 -7.14 4.29 -25.39
C SER A 90 -7.50 4.53 -23.94
N LEU A 91 -7.83 5.78 -23.57
CA LEU A 91 -8.26 6.12 -22.22
C LEU A 91 -9.63 5.55 -21.88
N LEU A 92 -10.56 5.56 -22.83
CA LEU A 92 -11.89 4.96 -22.67
C LEU A 92 -11.77 3.46 -22.43
N ALA A 93 -10.94 2.76 -23.20
CA ALA A 93 -10.65 1.34 -23.01
C ALA A 93 -10.07 1.08 -21.62
N ALA A 94 -9.04 1.83 -21.21
CA ALA A 94 -8.41 1.68 -19.91
C ALA A 94 -9.37 1.95 -18.73
N LEU A 95 -10.22 2.97 -18.83
CA LEU A 95 -11.23 3.27 -17.81
C LEU A 95 -12.34 2.21 -17.74
N ASN A 96 -12.74 1.63 -18.87
CA ASN A 96 -13.69 0.52 -18.89
C ASN A 96 -13.09 -0.74 -18.26
N GLU A 97 -11.86 -1.07 -18.61
CA GLU A 97 -11.13 -2.21 -18.05
C GLU A 97 -11.00 -2.07 -16.53
N LEU A 98 -10.51 -0.92 -16.04
CA LEU A 98 -10.45 -0.62 -14.60
C LEU A 98 -11.82 -0.72 -13.91
N GLY A 99 -12.87 -0.15 -14.51
CA GLY A 99 -14.23 -0.25 -13.98
C GLY A 99 -14.71 -1.70 -13.86
N SER A 100 -14.39 -2.53 -14.86
CA SER A 100 -14.73 -3.96 -14.86
C SER A 100 -13.94 -4.73 -13.80
N THR A 101 -12.63 -4.49 -13.67
CA THR A 101 -11.77 -5.10 -12.64
C THR A 101 -12.29 -4.80 -11.24
N VAL A 102 -12.62 -3.53 -10.97
CA VAL A 102 -13.16 -3.11 -9.67
C VAL A 102 -14.48 -3.83 -9.37
N SER A 103 -15.42 -3.87 -10.32
CA SER A 103 -16.70 -4.56 -10.12
C SER A 103 -16.49 -6.03 -9.82
N LEU A 104 -15.68 -6.72 -10.62
CA LEU A 104 -15.42 -8.16 -10.46
C LEU A 104 -14.84 -8.48 -9.07
N VAL A 105 -13.88 -7.69 -8.58
CA VAL A 105 -13.29 -7.88 -7.25
C VAL A 105 -14.30 -7.59 -6.15
N VAL A 106 -15.04 -6.49 -6.24
CA VAL A 106 -16.04 -6.12 -5.21
C VAL A 106 -17.19 -7.14 -5.16
N ASP A 107 -17.76 -7.49 -6.31
CA ASP A 107 -18.91 -8.39 -6.40
C ASP A 107 -18.53 -9.80 -5.92
N SER A 108 -17.40 -10.35 -6.39
CA SER A 108 -16.92 -11.66 -5.95
C SER A 108 -16.50 -11.67 -4.47
N TRP A 109 -15.96 -10.57 -3.93
CA TRP A 109 -15.69 -10.43 -2.50
C TRP A 109 -16.99 -10.48 -1.67
N LEU A 110 -18.01 -9.73 -2.08
CA LEU A 110 -19.31 -9.72 -1.41
C LEU A 110 -19.99 -11.09 -1.46
N LEU A 111 -19.92 -11.79 -2.60
CA LEU A 111 -20.40 -13.17 -2.73
C LEU A 111 -19.62 -14.13 -1.81
N THR A 112 -18.31 -13.97 -1.69
CA THR A 112 -17.48 -14.77 -0.77
C THR A 112 -17.94 -14.60 0.67
N LEU A 113 -18.15 -13.36 1.11
CA LEU A 113 -18.62 -13.04 2.47
C LEU A 113 -20.07 -13.45 2.74
N GLN A 114 -20.87 -13.77 1.70
CA GLN A 114 -22.20 -14.37 1.87
C GLN A 114 -22.11 -15.89 2.09
N LYS A 115 -21.06 -16.55 1.59
CA LYS A 115 -20.88 -18.01 1.69
C LYS A 115 -20.21 -18.44 3.00
N VAL A 116 -19.33 -17.62 3.55
CA VAL A 116 -18.56 -17.91 4.77
C VAL A 116 -18.40 -16.66 5.63
N THR A 117 -18.23 -16.84 6.95
CA THR A 117 -17.89 -15.74 7.84
C THR A 117 -16.43 -15.28 7.64
N SER A 118 -16.12 -14.04 8.05
CA SER A 118 -14.75 -13.52 8.00
C SER A 118 -13.76 -14.37 8.82
N GLU A 119 -14.18 -14.89 9.97
CA GLU A 119 -13.33 -15.75 10.78
C GLU A 119 -13.03 -17.06 10.03
N GLU A 120 -14.06 -17.72 9.47
CA GLU A 120 -13.91 -18.97 8.70
C GLU A 120 -13.01 -18.77 7.48
N LEU A 121 -13.24 -17.70 6.69
CA LEU A 121 -12.43 -17.39 5.51
C LEU A 121 -10.95 -17.22 5.87
N GLY A 122 -10.67 -16.46 6.93
CA GLY A 122 -9.29 -16.25 7.38
C GLY A 122 -8.67 -17.53 7.96
N MET A 123 -9.44 -18.40 8.61
CA MET A 123 -8.97 -19.70 9.08
C MET A 123 -8.61 -20.61 7.90
N ILE A 124 -9.47 -20.72 6.88
CA ILE A 124 -9.19 -21.46 5.64
C ILE A 124 -7.88 -20.97 5.02
N PHE A 125 -7.69 -19.65 4.92
CA PHE A 125 -6.46 -19.08 4.38
C PHE A 125 -5.21 -19.53 5.15
N TYR A 126 -5.22 -19.45 6.47
CA TYR A 126 -4.05 -19.86 7.27
C TYR A 126 -3.79 -21.37 7.21
N ASP A 127 -4.84 -22.18 7.16
CA ASP A 127 -4.70 -23.62 7.03
C ASP A 127 -4.07 -23.95 5.66
N THR A 128 -4.57 -23.36 4.58
CA THR A 128 -3.97 -23.48 3.24
C THR A 128 -2.51 -22.96 3.21
N LEU A 129 -2.22 -21.86 3.90
CA LEU A 129 -0.86 -21.30 3.98
C LEU A 129 0.11 -22.24 4.67
N PHE A 130 -0.30 -22.86 5.78
CA PHE A 130 0.58 -23.75 6.51
C PHE A 130 0.72 -25.13 5.87
N GLU A 131 -0.24 -25.53 5.04
CA GLU A 131 -0.09 -26.68 4.16
C GLU A 131 0.91 -26.40 3.02
N ALA A 132 0.79 -25.25 2.35
CA ALA A 132 1.65 -24.87 1.24
C ALA A 132 3.07 -24.47 1.67
N ALA A 133 3.20 -23.80 2.83
CA ALA A 133 4.45 -23.30 3.36
C ALA A 133 4.58 -23.57 4.88
N PRO A 134 4.81 -24.84 5.31
CA PRO A 134 4.85 -25.21 6.71
C PRO A 134 5.88 -24.44 7.54
N SER A 135 6.98 -24.02 6.93
CA SER A 135 8.03 -23.22 7.56
C SER A 135 7.55 -21.83 7.99
N MET A 136 6.48 -21.30 7.41
CA MET A 136 5.97 -19.99 7.79
C MET A 136 5.28 -20.00 9.15
N ARG A 137 4.81 -21.17 9.62
CA ARG A 137 4.06 -21.33 10.88
C ARG A 137 4.80 -20.78 12.09
N VAL A 138 6.13 -20.84 12.11
CA VAL A 138 6.94 -20.32 13.22
C VAL A 138 6.88 -18.80 13.37
N MET A 139 6.48 -18.07 12.32
CA MET A 139 6.32 -16.61 12.37
C MET A 139 4.99 -16.21 13.01
N PHE A 140 4.00 -17.10 13.03
CA PHE A 140 2.63 -16.83 13.49
C PHE A 140 2.45 -17.31 14.93
N THR A 141 2.98 -16.53 15.89
CA THR A 141 2.95 -16.86 17.34
C THR A 141 1.71 -16.35 18.08
N LYS A 142 0.84 -15.58 17.41
CA LYS A 142 -0.37 -15.01 18.00
C LYS A 142 -1.58 -15.93 17.81
N ASN A 143 -2.70 -15.58 18.43
CA ASN A 143 -3.95 -16.31 18.28
C ASN A 143 -4.40 -16.31 16.80
N GLN A 144 -4.64 -17.50 16.24
CA GLN A 144 -4.97 -17.67 14.81
C GLN A 144 -6.26 -16.98 14.40
N ARG A 145 -7.32 -16.99 15.23
CA ARG A 145 -8.59 -16.28 14.92
C ARG A 145 -8.40 -14.77 14.86
N MET A 146 -7.63 -14.20 15.78
CA MET A 146 -7.30 -12.77 15.73
C MET A 146 -6.58 -12.43 14.42
N MET A 147 -5.62 -13.26 14.01
CA MET A 147 -4.89 -13.06 12.76
C MET A 147 -5.78 -13.25 11.53
N ALA A 148 -6.71 -14.22 11.56
CA ALA A 148 -7.72 -14.45 10.54
C ALA A 148 -8.58 -13.19 10.33
N ASN A 149 -9.12 -12.63 11.41
CA ASN A 149 -9.90 -11.40 11.33
C ASN A 149 -9.07 -10.23 10.79
N LYS A 150 -7.81 -10.07 11.24
CA LYS A 150 -6.92 -9.00 10.74
C LYS A 150 -6.60 -9.14 9.25
N LEU A 151 -6.47 -10.37 8.76
CA LEU A 151 -6.28 -10.62 7.33
C LEU A 151 -7.52 -10.20 6.54
N ILE A 152 -8.72 -10.60 6.97
CA ILE A 152 -9.96 -10.26 6.26
C ILE A 152 -10.26 -8.76 6.34
N GLU A 153 -9.93 -8.09 7.44
CA GLU A 153 -9.97 -6.62 7.54
C GLU A 153 -9.06 -5.96 6.50
N MET A 154 -7.82 -6.46 6.35
CA MET A 154 -6.88 -5.94 5.36
C MET A 154 -7.36 -6.21 3.92
N LEU A 155 -7.87 -7.41 3.62
CA LEU A 155 -8.42 -7.73 2.30
C LEU A 155 -9.64 -6.87 1.99
N SER A 156 -10.54 -6.68 2.96
CA SER A 156 -11.70 -5.79 2.82
C SER A 156 -11.28 -4.35 2.56
N MET A 157 -10.19 -3.89 3.18
CA MET A 157 -9.60 -2.57 2.93
C MET A 157 -9.08 -2.46 1.49
N ILE A 158 -8.35 -3.47 0.99
CA ILE A 158 -7.88 -3.53 -0.39
C ILE A 158 -9.07 -3.44 -1.36
N VAL A 159 -10.11 -4.26 -1.14
CA VAL A 159 -11.32 -4.26 -1.96
C VAL A 159 -12.02 -2.89 -1.92
N SER A 160 -12.13 -2.28 -0.73
CA SER A 160 -12.77 -0.97 -0.54
C SER A 160 -12.02 0.19 -1.23
N PHE A 161 -10.72 0.03 -1.48
CA PHE A 161 -9.90 1.00 -2.20
C PHE A 161 -9.50 0.55 -3.61
N SER A 162 -10.13 -0.51 -4.14
CA SER A 162 -9.85 -0.99 -5.50
C SER A 162 -10.14 0.08 -6.57
N ASP A 163 -11.04 1.04 -6.28
CA ASP A 163 -11.32 2.20 -7.13
C ASP A 163 -10.45 3.43 -6.84
N GLN A 164 -9.63 3.39 -5.78
CA GLN A 164 -8.78 4.47 -5.25
C GLN A 164 -7.34 3.97 -5.04
N ILE A 165 -6.68 3.61 -6.15
CA ILE A 165 -5.35 2.98 -6.15
C ILE A 165 -4.30 3.74 -5.32
N ASP A 166 -4.27 5.07 -5.38
CA ASP A 166 -3.33 5.90 -4.61
C ASP A 166 -3.50 5.72 -3.09
N ARG A 167 -4.75 5.55 -2.62
CA ARG A 167 -5.04 5.30 -1.20
C ARG A 167 -4.71 3.87 -0.81
N MET A 168 -5.01 2.89 -1.68
CA MET A 168 -4.63 1.49 -1.47
C MET A 168 -3.11 1.36 -1.31
N VAL A 169 -2.38 1.82 -2.32
CA VAL A 169 -1.17 2.66 -2.20
C VAL A 169 -0.57 2.85 -0.81
N GLU A 170 -0.92 4.01 -0.27
CA GLU A 170 -0.55 4.52 1.04
C GLU A 170 -0.85 3.55 2.18
N GLN A 171 -2.02 2.90 2.19
CA GLN A 171 -2.39 1.96 3.25
C GLN A 171 -1.47 0.73 3.25
N MET A 172 -1.16 0.18 2.07
CA MET A 172 -0.28 -0.97 1.96
C MET A 172 1.17 -0.64 2.34
N CYS A 173 1.62 0.61 2.17
CA CYS A 173 2.90 1.05 2.73
C CYS A 173 2.94 0.94 4.26
N PHE A 174 1.90 1.40 4.97
CA PHE A 174 1.82 1.26 6.43
C PHE A 174 1.80 -0.21 6.87
N VAL A 175 1.10 -1.06 6.12
CA VAL A 175 1.11 -2.52 6.33
C VAL A 175 2.53 -3.06 6.17
N GLY A 176 3.24 -2.69 5.10
CA GLY A 176 4.62 -3.10 4.82
C GLY A 176 5.60 -2.73 5.93
N TYR A 177 5.62 -1.47 6.37
CA TYR A 177 6.50 -1.02 7.44
C TYR A 177 6.30 -1.81 8.75
N ARG A 178 5.04 -2.12 9.10
CA ARG A 178 4.74 -2.96 10.25
C ARG A 178 5.24 -4.39 10.08
N HIS A 179 5.16 -4.96 8.88
CA HIS A 179 5.58 -6.34 8.61
C HIS A 179 7.10 -6.54 8.75
N VAL A 180 7.90 -5.50 8.52
CA VAL A 180 9.34 -5.51 8.86
C VAL A 180 9.53 -5.76 10.36
N THR A 181 8.72 -5.13 11.23
CA THR A 181 8.81 -5.31 12.69
C THR A 181 8.40 -6.72 13.15
N TYR A 182 7.63 -7.44 12.33
CA TYR A 182 7.27 -8.84 12.58
C TYR A 182 8.34 -9.83 12.12
N GLY A 183 9.38 -9.33 11.43
CA GLY A 183 10.44 -10.16 10.85
C GLY A 183 10.09 -10.78 9.50
N ALA A 184 8.99 -10.35 8.86
CA ALA A 184 8.65 -10.78 7.52
C ALA A 184 9.63 -10.19 6.50
N ARG A 185 9.88 -10.94 5.42
CA ARG A 185 10.75 -10.54 4.29
C ARG A 185 9.91 -10.23 3.06
N PRO A 186 10.31 -9.27 2.21
CA PRO A 186 9.62 -9.00 0.95
C PRO A 186 9.45 -10.26 0.09
N SER A 187 10.46 -11.14 0.07
CA SER A 187 10.44 -12.41 -0.68
C SER A 187 9.36 -13.41 -0.24
N GLN A 188 8.73 -13.20 0.91
CA GLN A 188 7.66 -14.06 1.42
C GLN A 188 6.27 -13.59 0.99
N VAL A 189 6.11 -12.37 0.49
CA VAL A 189 4.80 -11.83 0.08
C VAL A 189 4.25 -12.50 -1.20
N PRO A 190 5.06 -12.80 -2.24
CA PRO A 190 4.53 -13.36 -3.50
C PRO A 190 3.79 -14.68 -3.36
N VAL A 191 4.11 -15.51 -2.36
CA VAL A 191 3.43 -16.80 -2.13
C VAL A 191 1.94 -16.63 -1.78
N LEU A 192 1.56 -15.47 -1.24
CA LEU A 192 0.20 -15.21 -0.77
C LEU A 192 -0.79 -14.96 -1.91
N GLY A 193 -0.32 -14.53 -3.09
CA GLY A 193 -1.20 -14.24 -4.24
C GLY A 193 -1.91 -15.48 -4.77
N PRO A 194 -1.18 -16.50 -5.26
CA PRO A 194 -1.79 -17.74 -5.71
C PRO A 194 -2.61 -18.44 -4.61
N LEU A 195 -2.20 -18.27 -3.35
CA LEU A 195 -2.92 -18.82 -2.21
C LEU A 195 -4.27 -18.14 -1.99
N LEU A 196 -4.31 -16.80 -2.04
CA LEU A 196 -5.54 -16.02 -1.97
C LEU A 196 -6.51 -16.46 -3.07
N ILE A 197 -6.02 -16.55 -4.30
CA ILE A 197 -6.81 -17.03 -5.45
C ILE A 197 -7.38 -18.43 -5.19
N SER A 198 -6.55 -19.37 -4.75
CA SER A 198 -7.00 -20.73 -4.44
C SER A 198 -8.08 -20.77 -3.36
N VAL A 199 -7.96 -19.94 -2.32
CA VAL A 199 -8.93 -19.87 -1.22
C VAL A 199 -10.26 -19.27 -1.70
N LEU A 200 -10.21 -18.15 -2.42
CA LEU A 200 -11.42 -17.51 -2.96
C LEU A 200 -12.15 -18.41 -3.95
N LYS A 201 -11.41 -19.03 -4.87
CA LYS A 201 -11.94 -20.02 -5.82
C LYS A 201 -12.59 -21.20 -5.09
N GLY A 202 -11.95 -21.73 -4.05
CA GLY A 202 -12.49 -22.83 -3.25
C GLY A 202 -13.80 -22.48 -2.54
N VAL A 203 -13.94 -21.23 -2.06
CA VAL A 203 -15.16 -20.76 -1.39
C VAL A 203 -16.28 -20.46 -2.38
N LEU A 204 -15.97 -19.83 -3.50
CA LEU A 204 -16.97 -19.44 -4.51
C LEU A 204 -17.46 -20.63 -5.33
N GLY A 205 -16.56 -21.57 -5.65
CA GLY A 205 -16.82 -22.73 -6.51
C GLY A 205 -16.65 -22.42 -7.99
N GLU A 206 -16.51 -23.45 -8.83
CA GLU A 206 -16.29 -23.33 -10.28
C GLU A 206 -17.46 -22.68 -11.05
N GLU A 207 -18.66 -22.64 -10.46
CA GLU A 207 -19.84 -22.00 -11.08
C GLU A 207 -19.76 -20.47 -11.00
N GLU A 208 -19.17 -19.93 -9.93
CA GLU A 208 -19.09 -18.49 -9.66
C GLU A 208 -17.70 -17.92 -9.97
N TRP A 209 -16.66 -18.76 -9.99
CA TRP A 209 -15.29 -18.34 -10.27
C TRP A 209 -14.97 -18.40 -11.77
N THR A 210 -14.76 -17.23 -12.38
CA THR A 210 -14.40 -17.13 -13.80
C THR A 210 -12.93 -16.69 -13.97
N PRO A 211 -12.32 -16.93 -15.16
CA PRO A 211 -10.98 -16.41 -15.46
C PRO A 211 -10.87 -14.89 -15.29
N GLU A 212 -11.91 -14.14 -15.61
CA GLU A 212 -11.92 -12.68 -15.48
C GLU A 212 -11.90 -12.24 -14.01
N ILE A 213 -12.55 -12.98 -13.11
CA ILE A 213 -12.48 -12.75 -11.65
C ILE A 213 -11.05 -13.01 -11.17
N GLU A 214 -10.43 -14.10 -11.61
CA GLU A 214 -9.06 -14.44 -11.26
C GLU A 214 -8.07 -13.36 -11.69
N ASP A 215 -8.14 -12.93 -12.96
CA ASP A 215 -7.30 -11.87 -13.51
C ASP A 215 -7.50 -10.55 -12.74
N ALA A 216 -8.75 -10.20 -12.43
CA ALA A 216 -9.07 -8.99 -11.68
C ALA A 216 -8.48 -9.01 -10.25
N TRP A 217 -8.62 -10.13 -9.54
CA TRP A 217 -8.01 -10.31 -8.21
C TRP A 217 -6.49 -10.28 -8.26
N MET A 218 -5.88 -10.93 -9.26
CA MET A 218 -4.43 -10.93 -9.45
C MET A 218 -3.90 -9.53 -9.74
N ALA A 219 -4.62 -8.73 -10.53
CA ALA A 219 -4.25 -7.34 -10.79
C ALA A 219 -4.29 -6.50 -9.49
N VAL A 220 -5.40 -6.54 -8.75
CA VAL A 220 -5.55 -5.76 -7.50
C VAL A 220 -4.55 -6.20 -6.43
N TRP A 221 -4.41 -7.52 -6.24
CA TRP A 221 -3.43 -8.09 -5.31
C TRP A 221 -1.99 -7.73 -5.72
N GLY A 222 -1.68 -7.75 -7.02
CA GLY A 222 -0.38 -7.39 -7.55
C GLY A 222 0.02 -5.96 -7.17
N ILE A 223 -0.89 -5.00 -7.31
CA ILE A 223 -0.64 -3.60 -6.91
C ILE A 223 -0.43 -3.52 -5.38
N ALA A 224 -1.34 -4.10 -4.60
CA ALA A 224 -1.29 -4.03 -3.14
C ALA A 224 -0.02 -4.68 -2.57
N SER A 225 0.35 -5.86 -3.07
CA SER A 225 1.52 -6.60 -2.62
C SER A 225 2.82 -5.92 -3.05
N THR A 226 2.88 -5.31 -4.23
CA THR A 226 4.03 -4.53 -4.68
C THR A 226 4.28 -3.33 -3.76
N ALA A 227 3.26 -2.53 -3.48
CA ALA A 227 3.36 -1.41 -2.55
C ALA A 227 3.83 -1.83 -1.15
N MET A 228 3.30 -2.95 -0.65
CA MET A 228 3.73 -3.52 0.63
C MET A 228 5.21 -3.93 0.59
N MET A 229 5.65 -4.63 -0.45
CA MET A 229 7.05 -5.06 -0.59
C MET A 229 8.00 -3.88 -0.71
N ASP A 230 7.68 -2.86 -1.50
CA ASP A 230 8.48 -1.65 -1.66
C ASP A 230 8.66 -0.94 -0.31
N ALA A 231 7.58 -0.81 0.47
CA ALA A 231 7.65 -0.25 1.81
C ALA A 231 8.44 -1.12 2.79
N MET A 232 8.38 -2.45 2.66
CA MET A 232 9.23 -3.35 3.47
C MET A 232 10.71 -3.15 3.14
N ILE A 233 11.07 -3.06 1.86
CA ILE A 233 12.46 -2.81 1.41
C ILE A 233 12.95 -1.46 1.95
N ALA A 234 12.15 -0.41 1.80
CA ALA A 234 12.45 0.91 2.34
C ALA A 234 12.58 0.87 3.87
N GLY A 235 11.68 0.15 4.55
CA GLY A 235 11.68 -0.01 6.01
C GLY A 235 12.92 -0.75 6.53
N GLU A 236 13.37 -1.80 5.84
CA GLU A 236 14.62 -2.51 6.17
C GLU A 236 15.84 -1.58 6.00
N ALA A 237 15.89 -0.83 4.91
CA ALA A 237 16.98 0.12 4.63
C ALA A 237 17.04 1.24 5.70
N HIS A 238 15.95 1.98 5.87
CA HIS A 238 15.89 3.15 6.75
C HIS A 238 15.82 2.78 8.24
N GLY A 239 15.15 1.68 8.61
CA GLY A 239 15.12 1.20 9.99
C GLY A 239 16.51 0.82 10.49
N SER A 240 17.35 0.23 9.62
CA SER A 240 18.75 -0.05 9.94
C SER A 240 19.57 1.23 10.13
N GLU A 241 19.31 2.25 9.32
CA GLU A 241 20.00 3.54 9.41
C GLU A 241 19.61 4.32 10.66
N LEU A 242 18.31 4.37 10.99
CA LEU A 242 17.80 4.98 12.22
C LEU A 242 18.33 4.27 13.47
N THR A 243 18.40 2.94 13.45
CA THR A 243 18.97 2.17 14.57
C THR A 243 20.46 2.48 14.74
N ARG A 244 21.24 2.54 13.65
CA ARG A 244 22.65 2.94 13.71
C ARG A 244 22.83 4.39 14.17
N ALA A 245 21.95 5.29 13.72
CA ALA A 245 21.96 6.68 14.16
C ALA A 245 21.63 6.80 15.65
N TRP A 246 20.65 6.02 16.12
CA TRP A 246 20.28 5.93 17.53
C TRP A 246 21.39 5.33 18.39
N ASP A 247 22.06 4.26 17.93
CA ASP A 247 23.19 3.66 18.64
C ASP A 247 24.36 4.65 18.78
N ARG A 248 24.71 5.38 17.71
CA ARG A 248 25.71 6.47 17.77
C ARG A 248 25.29 7.58 18.75
N ALA A 249 24.03 7.98 18.72
CA ALA A 249 23.49 8.99 19.63
C ALA A 249 23.53 8.53 21.11
N VAL A 250 23.28 7.23 21.34
CA VAL A 250 23.36 6.59 22.66
C VAL A 250 24.81 6.50 23.15
N GLU A 251 25.77 6.30 22.27
CA GLU A 251 27.21 6.33 22.60
C GLU A 251 27.69 7.76 22.92
N SER A 252 27.13 8.78 22.27
CA SER A 252 27.43 10.21 22.53
C SER A 252 26.49 10.87 23.56
N ARG A 253 25.88 10.09 24.47
CA ARG A 253 24.83 10.53 25.41
C ARG A 253 25.10 11.87 26.11
N SER A 254 26.34 12.12 26.52
CA SER A 254 26.68 13.35 27.24
C SER A 254 26.64 14.61 26.36
N GLU A 255 27.01 14.46 25.09
CA GLU A 255 27.11 15.58 24.13
C GLU A 255 25.72 15.99 23.63
N ILE A 256 24.85 15.01 23.39
CA ILE A 256 23.45 15.26 22.99
C ILE A 256 22.66 15.88 24.14
N ALA A 257 22.83 15.39 25.37
CA ALA A 257 22.19 15.98 26.55
C ALA A 257 22.59 17.46 26.73
N GLN A 258 23.89 17.77 26.57
CA GLN A 258 24.39 19.15 26.63
C GLN A 258 23.85 20.03 25.50
N ALA A 259 23.75 19.50 24.28
CA ALA A 259 23.22 20.24 23.13
C ALA A 259 21.72 20.56 23.29
N ILE A 260 20.94 19.59 23.78
CA ILE A 260 19.51 19.76 24.08
C ILE A 260 19.32 20.78 25.21
N GLU A 261 20.10 20.67 26.29
CA GLU A 261 20.01 21.60 27.42
C GLU A 261 20.35 23.04 26.99
N LYS A 262 21.36 23.20 26.13
CA LYS A 262 21.69 24.50 25.53
C LYS A 262 20.54 25.06 24.68
N GLN A 263 19.94 24.26 23.80
CA GLN A 263 18.81 24.70 22.97
C GLN A 263 17.58 25.09 23.80
N LEU A 264 17.31 24.36 24.89
CA LEU A 264 16.21 24.68 25.80
C LEU A 264 16.48 25.99 26.55
N GLN A 265 17.72 26.22 26.98
CA GLN A 265 18.13 27.49 27.60
C GLN A 265 18.01 28.67 26.62
N ASP A 266 18.48 28.50 25.38
CA ASP A 266 18.38 29.51 24.32
C ASP A 266 16.90 29.84 24.00
N ALA A 267 15.99 28.86 24.15
CA ALA A 267 14.55 29.03 23.99
C ALA A 267 13.82 29.56 25.25
N GLY A 268 14.54 29.81 26.35
CA GLY A 268 13.95 30.27 27.62
C GLY A 268 13.11 29.21 28.35
N ILE A 269 13.27 27.93 28.01
CA ILE A 269 12.53 26.82 28.63
C ILE A 269 13.32 26.31 29.84
N PRO A 270 12.76 26.32 31.06
CA PRO A 270 13.44 25.81 32.25
C PRO A 270 13.77 24.32 32.10
N SER A 271 15.02 23.94 32.35
CA SER A 271 15.53 22.56 32.19
C SER A 271 14.79 21.54 33.06
N GLU A 272 14.18 21.97 34.16
CA GLU A 272 13.37 21.16 35.06
C GLU A 272 12.02 20.74 34.45
N ALA A 273 11.41 21.60 33.62
CA ALA A 273 10.19 21.29 32.87
C ALA A 273 10.46 20.28 31.73
N ALA A 274 11.64 20.33 31.13
CA ALA A 274 12.05 19.39 30.09
C ALA A 274 12.49 18.02 30.63
N ARG A 275 13.05 17.96 31.85
CA ARG A 275 13.46 16.71 32.52
C ARG A 275 12.32 15.68 32.65
N GLY A 276 11.09 16.14 32.88
CA GLY A 276 9.90 15.26 32.91
C GLY A 276 9.59 14.58 31.57
N PHE A 277 9.96 15.20 30.45
CA PHE A 277 9.75 14.69 29.10
C PHE A 277 10.80 13.63 28.71
N PHE A 278 12.01 13.71 29.26
CA PHE A 278 13.07 12.72 29.03
C PHE A 278 12.99 11.51 29.99
N ASN A 279 12.54 11.71 31.24
CA ASN A 279 12.38 10.61 32.21
C ASN A 279 11.16 9.71 31.91
N SER A 280 10.14 10.21 31.20
CA SER A 280 9.07 9.34 30.66
C SER A 280 9.56 8.42 29.54
N GLY A 281 10.73 8.70 28.97
CA GLY A 281 11.42 7.87 27.98
C GLY A 281 12.06 6.60 28.54
N GLU A 282 12.37 6.53 29.83
CA GLU A 282 12.84 5.28 30.47
C GLU A 282 11.75 4.21 30.48
N ASP A 283 10.47 4.61 30.59
CA ASP A 283 9.33 3.70 30.48
C ASP A 283 8.94 3.43 29.01
N ALA A 284 9.22 4.37 28.09
CA ALA A 284 9.07 4.16 26.65
C ALA A 284 10.09 3.16 26.07
N SER A 285 11.27 3.00 26.70
CA SER A 285 12.22 1.94 26.35
C SER A 285 11.68 0.52 26.61
N ARG A 286 10.59 0.40 27.39
CA ARG A 286 9.81 -0.84 27.59
C ARG A 286 8.57 -0.94 26.70
N SER A 287 8.22 0.13 25.96
CA SER A 287 7.12 0.13 25.00
C SER A 287 7.54 -0.55 23.70
N ARG A 288 7.38 -1.89 23.70
CA ARG A 288 7.14 -2.89 22.63
C ARG A 288 7.18 -2.57 21.11
N TYR A 289 7.75 -1.48 20.63
CA TYR A 289 7.75 -1.10 19.21
C TYR A 289 9.14 -1.10 18.55
N PHE A 290 10.20 -1.33 19.31
CA PHE A 290 11.52 -1.66 18.78
C PHE A 290 12.03 -2.90 19.49
N VAL A 291 11.92 -4.07 18.85
CA VAL A 291 12.76 -5.22 19.21
C VAL A 291 14.04 -5.07 18.39
N PRO A 292 15.21 -4.85 19.00
CA PRO A 292 16.46 -4.86 18.27
C PRO A 292 16.66 -6.25 17.67
N LEU A 293 16.90 -6.32 16.36
CA LEU A 293 17.38 -7.53 15.68
C LEU A 293 18.79 -7.85 16.20
N LYS A 294 18.89 -8.49 17.37
CA LYS A 294 20.12 -9.15 17.82
C LYS A 294 19.85 -10.64 18.07
N SER A 295 20.47 -11.43 17.18
CA SER A 295 20.88 -12.84 17.30
C SER A 295 19.82 -13.90 17.62
N VAL A 296 19.23 -14.48 16.56
CA VAL A 296 19.00 -15.93 16.54
C VAL A 296 20.38 -16.57 16.38
N GLY A 297 20.88 -17.21 17.44
CA GLY A 297 22.06 -18.07 17.39
C GLY A 297 23.16 -17.72 18.38
N LYS A 298 23.04 -18.19 19.63
CA LYS A 298 23.94 -19.20 20.22
C LYS A 298 23.52 -19.54 21.65
N SER A 299 23.37 -20.85 21.85
CA SER A 299 23.22 -21.55 23.11
C SER A 299 24.39 -21.31 24.06
N THR A 300 24.16 -21.14 25.36
CA THR A 300 24.52 -22.10 26.44
C THR A 300 24.66 -21.44 27.82
N LYS A 301 24.04 -22.12 28.81
CA LYS A 301 24.46 -22.36 30.21
C LYS A 301 24.52 -21.22 31.25
N GLN A 302 23.56 -21.31 32.17
CA GLN A 302 23.71 -21.66 33.60
C GLN A 302 24.68 -20.81 34.47
N VAL A 303 24.21 -20.32 35.64
CA VAL A 303 24.73 -20.63 36.99
C VAL A 303 24.11 -19.73 38.09
N ALA A 304 23.54 -20.41 39.09
CA ALA A 304 23.42 -20.15 40.54
C ALA A 304 22.69 -18.93 41.15
N ALA A 305 21.79 -19.28 42.08
CA ALA A 305 21.40 -18.48 43.25
C ALA A 305 22.54 -18.39 44.29
N PRO A 306 22.45 -17.47 45.27
CA PRO A 306 22.30 -17.97 46.65
C PRO A 306 21.34 -17.16 47.57
N HIS A 307 20.74 -17.92 48.50
CA HIS A 307 20.25 -17.66 49.88
C HIS A 307 20.30 -16.22 50.45
N GLY A 308 19.25 -15.67 51.06
CA GLY A 308 18.64 -15.97 52.39
C GLY A 308 18.44 -14.60 53.09
N ASN A 309 17.45 -14.26 53.91
CA ASN A 309 16.86 -14.91 55.07
C ASN A 309 15.73 -14.00 55.60
N GLY A 310 14.70 -14.54 56.28
CA GLY A 310 13.89 -13.78 57.25
C GLY A 310 12.39 -13.60 56.98
N SER A 311 11.61 -14.67 57.16
CA SER A 311 10.22 -14.61 57.65
C SER A 311 10.23 -14.33 59.18
N PRO A 312 9.13 -13.98 59.88
CA PRO A 312 7.76 -14.47 59.63
C PRO A 312 6.58 -13.47 59.81
N ALA A 313 5.43 -13.96 59.33
CA ALA A 313 4.02 -13.61 59.56
C ALA A 313 3.65 -13.55 61.08
N PRO A 314 2.37 -13.35 61.54
CA PRO A 314 1.07 -13.58 60.89
C PRO A 314 0.00 -12.48 61.23
N THR A 315 -1.31 -12.50 60.92
CA THR A 315 -2.38 -13.53 60.84
C THR A 315 -3.67 -12.88 60.32
N LYS A 316 -4.51 -13.66 59.60
CA LYS A 316 -6.01 -13.77 59.62
C LYS A 316 -6.84 -12.49 59.36
N SER A 317 -7.91 -12.49 58.56
CA SER A 317 -8.94 -13.51 58.27
C SER A 317 -9.33 -13.58 56.79
#